data_AF-A0AAN7YX51-F1
#
_entry.id   AF-A0AAN7YX51-F1
#
_cell.length_a   1.000
_cell.length_b   1.000
_cell.length_c   1.000
_cell.angle_alpha   90.00
_cell.angle_beta   90.00
_cell.angle_gamma   90.00
#
_symmetry.space_group_name_H-M   'P 1'
#
loop_
_entity.id
_entity.type
_entity.pdbx_description
1 polymer ?
#
loop_
_entity_poly.entity_id
_entity_poly.type
_entity_poly.pdbx_seq_one_letter_code
_entity_poly.pdbx_strand_id
1 'polypeptide(L)'
;MNKFVLFVCFFALLVCLSIAYPTSYYIPNVPYHRQETQYNCGDASLQMVLEYNGRKIDQLEIDDVARTSNKVGTSTYDIIRTPRFSVMSASQGTDEKEHEAKHGFKGHPLGLLSVGYSSATLWLDELKSLVANDIPVIVLMSYLPTDPGGHFRVIVGYDDEQEIIYSNDPWDRNGQPRLFNMSYTEFTQLWNYTEPDSPRGTPFFGSIMFPLTMDSSSQQLSGNQTKITASFSYDNPFPIDNINATLPTGFSALTTLILPNGAILSQDLPNQQSSYVTPTSQLTQGSSNSFSWIIECENTCGGYSYQVETEIVISDSVPLTYFRNSYSFPTYSYMDIVGNTLTASI
;
A
#
# COMPACT_ATOMS: atom_id res chain seq x y z
N MET A 1 42.27 20.16 -55.26
CA MET A 1 42.36 20.32 -53.80
C MET A 1 40.97 20.18 -53.22
N ASN A 2 40.73 19.07 -52.53
CA ASN A 2 39.42 18.63 -52.05
C ASN A 2 38.89 19.54 -50.94
N LYS A 3 37.63 19.96 -51.07
CA LYS A 3 36.88 20.67 -50.04
C LYS A 3 36.48 19.65 -48.97
N PHE A 4 37.04 19.78 -47.77
CA PHE A 4 36.61 19.02 -46.60
C PHE A 4 35.23 19.53 -46.16
N VAL A 5 34.24 18.65 -46.19
CA VAL A 5 32.92 18.85 -45.59
C VAL A 5 33.05 18.52 -44.10
N LEU A 6 32.82 19.51 -43.24
CA LEU A 6 32.83 19.35 -41.79
C LEU A 6 31.49 18.73 -41.36
N PHE A 7 31.52 17.47 -40.93
CA PHE A 7 30.36 16.79 -40.35
C PHE A 7 30.21 17.25 -38.89
N VAL A 8 29.17 18.02 -38.59
CA VAL A 8 28.81 18.38 -37.22
C VAL A 8 27.98 17.23 -36.64
N CYS A 9 28.60 16.41 -35.79
CA CYS A 9 27.89 15.41 -35.00
C CYS A 9 27.05 16.11 -33.91
N PHE A 10 25.73 16.10 -34.05
CA PHE A 10 24.81 16.41 -32.98
C PHE A 10 24.87 15.27 -31.94
N PHE A 11 25.55 15.50 -30.82
CA PHE A 11 25.39 14.66 -29.63
C PHE A 11 24.00 14.96 -29.04
N ALA A 12 23.08 14.01 -29.17
CA ALA A 12 21.84 14.04 -28.40
C ALA A 12 22.20 13.78 -26.93
N LEU A 13 22.11 14.81 -26.09
CA LEU A 13 22.15 14.65 -24.64
C LEU A 13 20.89 13.86 -24.24
N LEU A 14 21.08 12.58 -23.90
CA LEU A 14 20.10 11.85 -23.10
C LEU A 14 20.10 12.50 -21.71
N VAL A 15 19.08 13.32 -21.44
CA VAL A 15 18.79 13.75 -20.07
C VAL A 15 18.12 12.56 -19.39
N CYS A 16 18.92 11.78 -18.67
CA CYS A 16 18.40 10.80 -17.74
C CYS A 16 17.77 11.59 -16.59
N LEU A 17 16.45 11.54 -16.44
CA LEU A 17 15.76 12.09 -15.28
C LEU A 17 16.21 11.23 -14.07
N SER A 18 17.21 11.69 -13.34
CA SER A 18 17.54 11.12 -12.04
C SER A 18 16.37 11.39 -11.09
N ILE A 19 15.78 10.36 -10.52
CA ILE A 19 14.81 10.52 -9.43
C ILE A 19 15.57 11.17 -8.27
N ALA A 20 15.20 12.41 -7.92
CA ALA A 20 15.88 13.16 -6.89
C ALA A 20 15.33 12.78 -5.51
N TYR A 21 16.03 11.91 -4.79
CA TYR A 21 15.79 11.57 -3.38
C TYR A 21 17.12 11.66 -2.60
N PRO A 22 17.11 11.76 -1.25
CA PRO A 22 18.35 11.88 -0.46
C PRO A 22 19.30 10.68 -0.67
N THR A 23 20.60 10.88 -0.49
CA THR A 23 21.60 9.79 -0.65
C THR A 23 21.53 8.72 0.44
N SER A 24 20.83 8.99 1.54
CA SER A 24 20.48 8.00 2.54
C SER A 24 19.14 8.36 3.16
N TYR A 25 18.36 7.35 3.51
CA TYR A 25 17.10 7.54 4.21
C TYR A 25 16.79 6.33 5.07
N TYR A 26 16.22 6.56 6.24
CA TYR A 26 15.72 5.52 7.12
C TYR A 26 14.34 5.93 7.61
N ILE A 27 13.31 5.15 7.28
CA ILE A 27 11.93 5.44 7.65
C ILE A 27 11.83 5.33 9.17
N PRO A 28 11.47 6.41 9.88
CA PRO A 28 11.33 6.36 11.32
C PRO A 28 10.13 5.50 11.72
N ASN A 29 10.23 4.80 12.84
CA ASN A 29 9.11 4.14 13.52
C ASN A 29 8.36 3.04 12.71
N VAL A 30 9.00 2.40 11.73
CA VAL A 30 8.45 1.14 11.20
C VAL A 30 8.49 0.09 12.31
N PRO A 31 7.33 -0.42 12.79
CA PRO A 31 7.28 -1.38 13.87
C PRO A 31 7.94 -2.69 13.45
N TYR A 32 8.50 -3.40 14.42
CA TYR A 32 9.14 -4.68 14.20
C TYR A 32 8.30 -5.81 14.80
N HIS A 33 8.05 -6.86 14.01
CA HIS A 33 7.41 -8.08 14.46
C HIS A 33 8.18 -9.31 13.98
N ARG A 34 8.41 -10.24 14.90
CA ARG A 34 9.00 -11.54 14.62
C ARG A 34 7.92 -12.49 14.12
N GLN A 35 8.22 -13.32 13.12
CA GLN A 35 7.30 -14.34 12.64
C GLN A 35 7.00 -15.38 13.73
N GLU A 36 5.73 -15.71 13.90
CA GLU A 36 5.27 -16.65 14.93
C GLU A 36 5.75 -18.08 14.66
N THR A 37 5.64 -18.54 13.40
CA THR A 37 6.04 -19.91 13.01
C THR A 37 7.25 -19.93 12.08
N GLN A 38 7.52 -21.08 11.44
CA GLN A 38 8.53 -21.22 10.40
C GLN A 38 8.11 -20.67 9.03
N TYR A 39 6.83 -20.36 8.85
CA TYR A 39 6.25 -20.00 7.55
C TYR A 39 5.55 -18.63 7.51
N ASN A 40 5.40 -17.94 8.65
CA ASN A 40 4.76 -16.60 8.72
C ASN A 40 5.67 -15.41 8.41
N CYS A 41 6.72 -15.56 7.58
CA CYS A 41 7.54 -14.40 7.21
C CYS A 41 6.72 -13.36 6.42
N GLY A 42 5.75 -13.82 5.64
CA GLY A 42 4.79 -12.96 4.94
C GLY A 42 3.86 -12.22 5.90
N ASP A 43 3.24 -12.92 6.86
CA ASP A 43 2.29 -12.31 7.81
C ASP A 43 2.98 -11.34 8.76
N ALA A 44 4.20 -11.66 9.23
CA ALA A 44 4.98 -10.73 10.03
C ALA A 44 5.36 -9.47 9.24
N SER A 45 5.71 -9.61 7.96
CA SER A 45 5.99 -8.47 7.08
C SER A 45 4.72 -7.63 6.85
N LEU A 46 3.57 -8.27 6.63
CA LEU A 46 2.27 -7.61 6.53
C LEU A 46 1.93 -6.87 7.83
N GLN A 47 2.09 -7.51 8.99
CA GLN A 47 1.84 -6.90 10.30
C GLN A 47 2.68 -5.63 10.51
N MET A 48 3.98 -5.67 10.19
CA MET A 48 4.85 -4.49 10.30
C MET A 48 4.35 -3.31 9.46
N VAL A 49 3.98 -3.55 8.20
CA VAL A 49 3.57 -2.47 7.28
C VAL A 49 2.12 -2.03 7.52
N LEU A 50 1.23 -2.94 7.93
CA LEU A 50 -0.13 -2.62 8.36
C LEU A 50 -0.10 -1.71 9.60
N GLU A 51 0.70 -2.06 10.61
CA GLU A 51 0.81 -1.24 11.83
C GLU A 51 1.46 0.12 11.55
N TYR A 52 2.46 0.17 10.65
CA TYR A 52 3.01 1.45 10.17
C TYR A 52 1.93 2.35 9.56
N ASN A 53 0.95 1.77 8.85
CA ASN A 53 -0.22 2.44 8.31
C ASN A 53 -1.37 2.60 9.33
N GLY A 54 -1.09 2.49 10.63
CA GLY A 54 -2.05 2.70 11.71
C GLY A 54 -3.00 1.53 11.98
N ARG A 55 -2.72 0.33 11.44
CA ARG A 55 -3.58 -0.85 11.57
C ARG A 55 -2.93 -1.93 12.41
N LYS A 56 -3.35 -2.05 13.66
CA LYS A 56 -2.82 -3.03 14.62
C LYS A 56 -3.55 -4.35 14.45
N ILE A 57 -3.03 -5.18 13.56
CA ILE A 57 -3.56 -6.50 13.20
C ILE A 57 -2.48 -7.52 13.53
N ASP A 58 -2.83 -8.61 14.22
CA ASP A 58 -1.87 -9.66 14.56
C ASP A 58 -1.73 -10.71 13.44
N GLN A 59 -0.68 -11.54 13.52
CA GLN A 59 -0.40 -12.56 12.50
C GLN A 59 -1.51 -13.61 12.41
N LEU A 60 -2.13 -13.99 13.55
CA LEU A 60 -3.23 -14.96 13.58
C LEU A 60 -4.44 -14.48 12.75
N GLU A 61 -4.76 -13.20 12.82
CA GLU A 61 -5.83 -12.60 12.02
C GLU A 61 -5.44 -12.49 10.53
N ILE A 62 -4.15 -12.27 10.24
CA ILE A 62 -3.62 -12.16 8.87
C ILE A 62 -3.56 -13.52 8.18
N ASP A 63 -3.20 -14.61 8.87
CA ASP A 63 -2.89 -15.93 8.28
C ASP A 63 -3.98 -16.41 7.32
N ASP A 64 -5.24 -16.43 7.76
CA ASP A 64 -6.34 -16.93 6.94
C ASP A 64 -6.70 -15.95 5.80
N VAL A 65 -6.46 -14.64 5.97
CA VAL A 65 -6.67 -13.64 4.91
C VAL A 65 -5.59 -13.77 3.83
N ALA A 66 -4.34 -13.96 4.25
CA ALA A 66 -3.17 -14.14 3.40
C ALA A 66 -3.02 -15.57 2.85
N ARG A 67 -3.97 -16.47 3.19
CA ARG A 67 -3.91 -17.89 2.84
C ARG A 67 -2.56 -18.51 3.23
N THR A 68 -1.98 -18.05 4.34
CA THR A 68 -0.71 -18.58 4.83
C THR A 68 -0.92 -19.98 5.40
N SER A 69 0.00 -20.89 5.10
CA SER A 69 0.02 -22.20 5.74
C SER A 69 1.41 -22.80 5.83
N ASN A 70 1.56 -23.83 6.67
CA ASN A 70 2.81 -24.59 6.76
C ASN A 70 3.21 -25.34 5.47
N LYS A 71 2.30 -25.46 4.50
CA LYS A 71 2.54 -26.18 3.23
C LYS A 71 3.11 -25.29 2.15
N VAL A 72 2.66 -24.03 2.09
CA VAL A 72 2.98 -23.11 0.98
C VAL A 72 3.63 -21.81 1.44
N GLY A 73 3.54 -21.45 2.73
CA GLY A 73 3.86 -20.10 3.22
C GLY A 73 2.80 -19.10 2.75
N THR A 74 3.19 -17.84 2.59
CA THR A 74 2.37 -16.77 1.99
C THR A 74 2.80 -16.56 0.54
N SER A 75 1.86 -16.35 -0.40
CA SER A 75 2.22 -16.03 -1.80
C SER A 75 2.33 -14.52 -2.04
N THR A 76 3.10 -14.10 -3.05
CA THR A 76 3.23 -12.67 -3.42
C THR A 76 1.88 -12.03 -3.77
N TYR A 77 0.95 -12.78 -4.35
CA TYR A 77 -0.39 -12.28 -4.62
C TYR A 77 -1.20 -12.07 -3.34
N ASP A 78 -0.96 -12.90 -2.33
CA ASP A 78 -1.61 -12.77 -1.02
C ASP A 78 -1.04 -11.59 -0.22
N ILE A 79 0.26 -11.30 -0.34
CA ILE A 79 0.86 -10.07 0.21
C ILE A 79 0.15 -8.82 -0.32
N ILE A 80 -0.20 -8.80 -1.61
CA ILE A 80 -0.92 -7.66 -2.21
C ILE A 80 -2.39 -7.67 -1.84
N ARG A 81 -3.02 -8.84 -1.80
CA ARG A 81 -4.45 -9.00 -1.50
C ARG A 81 -4.80 -8.60 -0.07
N THR A 82 -3.96 -8.98 0.89
CA THR A 82 -4.26 -8.89 2.33
C THR A 82 -4.58 -7.46 2.77
N PRO A 83 -3.78 -6.42 2.44
CA PRO A 83 -4.08 -5.05 2.85
C PRO A 83 -5.44 -4.53 2.36
N ARG A 84 -5.96 -5.08 1.24
CA ARG A 84 -7.24 -4.68 0.64
C ARG A 84 -8.45 -5.29 1.35
N PHE A 85 -8.24 -6.26 2.24
CA PHE A 85 -9.33 -7.00 2.91
C PHE A 85 -10.24 -6.07 3.70
N SER A 86 -11.55 -6.17 3.45
CA SER A 86 -12.56 -5.28 4.03
C SER A 86 -13.81 -6.04 4.47
N VAL A 87 -14.76 -5.30 5.04
CA VAL A 87 -16.10 -5.75 5.46
C VAL A 87 -16.88 -6.53 4.39
N MET A 88 -16.57 -6.36 3.11
CA MET A 88 -17.20 -7.07 2.01
C MET A 88 -16.67 -8.48 1.77
N SER A 89 -15.51 -8.83 2.32
CA SER A 89 -14.82 -10.10 2.08
C SER A 89 -14.81 -11.02 3.29
N ALA A 90 -14.59 -12.30 3.00
CA ALA A 90 -14.23 -13.33 3.97
C ALA A 90 -12.87 -13.94 3.58
N SER A 91 -12.06 -14.29 4.57
CA SER A 91 -10.81 -15.00 4.38
C SER A 91 -11.00 -16.31 3.61
N GLN A 92 -9.95 -16.74 2.90
CA GLN A 92 -9.97 -17.95 2.07
C GLN A 92 -8.95 -19.00 2.55
N GLY A 93 -8.15 -18.67 3.56
CA GLY A 93 -7.21 -19.56 4.23
C GLY A 93 -7.93 -20.61 5.09
N THR A 94 -7.16 -21.51 5.68
CA THR A 94 -7.70 -22.69 6.37
C THR A 94 -6.98 -23.04 7.66
N ASP A 95 -5.93 -22.32 8.02
CA ASP A 95 -5.00 -22.72 9.08
C ASP A 95 -5.45 -22.19 10.44
N GLU A 96 -6.01 -20.97 10.51
CA GLU A 96 -6.39 -20.29 11.75
C GLU A 96 -7.91 -20.11 11.89
N LYS A 97 -8.68 -21.20 11.72
CA LYS A 97 -10.15 -21.16 11.67
C LYS A 97 -10.84 -20.56 12.91
N GLU A 98 -10.21 -20.64 14.07
CA GLU A 98 -10.75 -20.04 15.31
C GLU A 98 -10.52 -18.53 15.38
N HIS A 99 -9.53 -18.01 14.63
CA HIS A 99 -9.16 -16.59 14.54
C HIS A 99 -9.62 -15.95 13.22
N GLU A 100 -10.41 -16.68 12.43
CA GLU A 100 -10.84 -16.31 11.08
C GLU A 100 -11.58 -14.96 11.05
N ALA A 101 -10.99 -13.98 10.35
CA ALA A 101 -11.62 -12.69 10.11
C ALA A 101 -12.76 -12.82 9.09
N LYS A 102 -13.98 -12.48 9.53
CA LYS A 102 -15.18 -12.44 8.69
C LYS A 102 -15.66 -11.00 8.69
N HIS A 103 -15.64 -10.37 7.52
CA HIS A 103 -15.98 -8.96 7.33
C HIS A 103 -14.89 -7.97 7.76
N GLY A 104 -13.72 -8.09 7.12
CA GLY A 104 -12.60 -7.19 7.33
C GLY A 104 -11.82 -7.49 8.61
N PHE A 105 -10.73 -6.77 8.79
CA PHE A 105 -9.94 -6.87 10.01
C PHE A 105 -10.67 -6.19 11.18
N LYS A 106 -10.48 -6.70 12.39
CA LYS A 106 -11.10 -6.21 13.61
C LYS A 106 -10.77 -4.74 13.84
N GLY A 107 -11.80 -3.91 13.92
CA GLY A 107 -11.65 -2.46 14.08
C GLY A 107 -11.22 -1.72 12.80
N HIS A 108 -11.11 -2.44 11.69
CA HIS A 108 -10.59 -1.94 10.41
C HIS A 108 -11.49 -2.40 9.24
N PRO A 109 -12.73 -1.86 9.13
CA PRO A 109 -13.72 -2.33 8.17
C PRO A 109 -13.39 -2.01 6.71
N LEU A 110 -12.59 -0.96 6.46
CA LEU A 110 -12.12 -0.56 5.13
C LEU A 110 -10.73 -1.12 4.89
N GLY A 111 -10.40 -1.61 3.70
CA GLY A 111 -9.04 -1.98 3.32
C GLY A 111 -8.14 -0.77 3.01
N LEU A 112 -6.84 -1.01 2.90
CA LEU A 112 -5.86 -0.11 2.29
C LEU A 112 -5.80 -0.31 0.77
N LEU A 113 -5.21 0.67 0.08
CA LEU A 113 -4.68 0.44 -1.26
C LEU A 113 -3.38 -0.34 -1.16
N SER A 114 -3.11 -1.17 -2.15
CA SER A 114 -1.86 -1.90 -2.26
C SER A 114 -1.55 -2.22 -3.71
N VAL A 115 -0.28 -2.34 -4.03
CA VAL A 115 0.20 -2.78 -5.34
C VAL A 115 1.41 -3.68 -5.15
N GLY A 116 1.70 -4.52 -6.14
CA GLY A 116 2.93 -5.28 -6.15
C GLY A 116 3.49 -5.46 -7.55
N TYR A 117 4.78 -5.26 -7.65
CA TYR A 117 5.54 -5.21 -8.89
C TYR A 117 6.66 -6.26 -8.85
N SER A 118 6.94 -6.86 -9.99
CA SER A 118 8.08 -7.75 -10.22
C SER A 118 8.57 -7.50 -11.64
N SER A 119 9.86 -7.71 -11.87
CA SER A 119 10.50 -7.36 -13.14
C SER A 119 11.72 -8.24 -13.38
N ALA A 120 12.07 -8.47 -14.65
CA ALA A 120 13.36 -9.07 -15.01
C ALA A 120 14.53 -8.08 -14.83
N THR A 121 14.23 -6.78 -14.69
CA THR A 121 15.21 -5.71 -14.52
C THR A 121 15.17 -5.21 -13.08
N LEU A 122 16.35 -5.04 -12.48
CA LEU A 122 16.49 -4.43 -11.16
C LEU A 122 15.92 -3.00 -11.17
N TRP A 123 15.10 -2.68 -10.17
CA TRP A 123 14.49 -1.36 -9.96
C TRP A 123 14.89 -0.79 -8.58
N LEU A 124 16.21 -0.77 -8.32
CA LEU A 124 16.74 -0.34 -7.02
C LEU A 124 16.46 1.13 -6.74
N ASP A 125 16.54 1.98 -7.76
CA ASP A 125 16.31 3.41 -7.61
C ASP A 125 14.84 3.73 -7.29
N GLU A 126 13.91 2.98 -7.86
CA GLU A 126 12.48 3.11 -7.58
C GLU A 126 12.12 2.60 -6.19
N LEU A 127 12.77 1.53 -5.72
CA LEU A 127 12.66 1.08 -4.34
C LEU A 127 13.16 2.15 -3.36
N LYS A 128 14.32 2.76 -3.63
CA LYS A 128 14.87 3.85 -2.81
C LYS A 128 13.95 5.08 -2.80
N SER A 129 13.36 5.41 -3.96
CA SER A 129 12.38 6.49 -4.07
C SER A 129 11.14 6.25 -3.20
N LEU A 130 10.59 5.02 -3.20
CA LEU A 130 9.48 4.65 -2.30
C LEU A 130 9.85 4.84 -0.83
N VAL A 131 11.02 4.32 -0.44
CA VAL A 131 11.51 4.42 0.93
C VAL A 131 11.74 5.87 1.35
N ALA A 132 12.27 6.72 0.46
CA ALA A 132 12.48 8.15 0.68
C ALA A 132 11.18 8.95 0.83
N ASN A 133 10.05 8.39 0.38
CA ASN A 133 8.71 8.96 0.55
C ASN A 133 7.96 8.33 1.73
N ASP A 134 8.69 7.75 2.70
CA ASP A 134 8.12 7.11 3.89
C ASP A 134 7.20 5.92 3.60
N ILE A 135 7.46 5.19 2.51
CA ILE A 135 6.73 3.98 2.11
C ILE A 135 7.62 2.74 2.29
N PRO A 136 7.41 1.93 3.35
CA PRO A 136 8.11 0.65 3.51
C PRO A 136 7.73 -0.32 2.40
N VAL A 137 8.69 -1.13 1.94
CA VAL A 137 8.49 -2.07 0.83
C VAL A 137 8.65 -3.51 1.32
N ILE A 138 7.61 -4.33 1.19
CA ILE A 138 7.71 -5.78 1.43
C ILE A 138 8.34 -6.41 0.18
N VAL A 139 9.46 -7.09 0.34
CA VAL A 139 10.18 -7.76 -0.76
C VAL A 139 10.23 -9.26 -0.54
N LEU A 140 10.20 -10.02 -1.64
CA LEU A 140 10.44 -11.47 -1.64
C LEU A 140 11.85 -11.74 -2.17
N MET A 141 12.64 -12.47 -1.41
CA MET A 141 14.03 -12.77 -1.74
C MET A 141 14.42 -14.17 -1.28
N SER A 142 15.60 -14.63 -1.67
CA SER A 142 16.24 -15.78 -1.03
C SER A 142 16.54 -15.45 0.44
N TYR A 143 16.40 -16.44 1.32
CA TYR A 143 16.67 -16.27 2.75
C TYR A 143 18.14 -15.92 2.99
N LEU A 144 19.07 -16.68 2.40
CA LEU A 144 20.51 -16.43 2.41
C LEU A 144 21.14 -16.89 1.10
N PRO A 145 22.38 -16.47 0.76
CA PRO A 145 23.06 -16.97 -0.44
C PRO A 145 23.26 -18.49 -0.43
N THR A 146 23.34 -19.09 0.75
CA THR A 146 23.49 -20.53 0.99
C THR A 146 22.16 -21.24 1.26
N ASP A 147 21.06 -20.51 1.39
CA ASP A 147 19.72 -21.03 1.64
C ASP A 147 18.71 -20.30 0.72
N PRO A 148 18.42 -20.87 -0.46
CA PRO A 148 17.58 -20.24 -1.47
C PRO A 148 16.08 -20.34 -1.15
N GLY A 149 15.69 -20.70 0.08
CA GLY A 149 14.30 -20.64 0.50
C GLY A 149 13.75 -19.23 0.35
N GLY A 150 12.53 -19.10 -0.20
CA GLY A 150 11.87 -17.79 -0.32
C GLY A 150 11.55 -17.20 1.06
N HIS A 151 11.85 -15.92 1.25
CA HIS A 151 11.69 -15.21 2.51
C HIS A 151 11.25 -13.77 2.27
N PHE A 152 10.23 -13.33 3.02
CA PHE A 152 9.79 -11.93 2.99
C PHE A 152 10.55 -11.10 4.02
N ARG A 153 10.93 -9.89 3.61
CA ARG A 153 11.51 -8.86 4.47
C ARG A 153 10.86 -7.51 4.18
N VAL A 154 10.95 -6.57 5.12
CA VAL A 154 10.48 -5.19 4.92
C VAL A 154 11.68 -4.27 4.76
N ILE A 155 11.80 -3.60 3.63
CA ILE A 155 12.83 -2.58 3.41
C ILE A 155 12.37 -1.27 4.05
N VAL A 156 13.25 -0.72 4.90
CA VAL A 156 12.95 0.46 5.73
C VAL A 156 13.99 1.57 5.55
N GLY A 157 15.04 1.35 4.75
CA GLY A 157 16.04 2.37 4.53
C GLY A 157 17.12 1.96 3.52
N TYR A 158 17.95 2.93 3.16
CA TYR A 158 19.17 2.74 2.37
C TYR A 158 20.23 3.80 2.72
N ASP A 159 21.47 3.53 2.34
CA ASP A 159 22.60 4.46 2.41
C ASP A 159 23.50 4.24 1.18
N ASP A 160 23.51 5.22 0.26
CA ASP A 160 24.30 5.16 -0.98
C ASP A 160 25.81 5.37 -0.72
N GLU A 161 26.22 6.02 0.37
CA GLU A 161 27.64 6.19 0.69
C GLU A 161 28.24 4.87 1.20
N GLN A 162 27.47 4.12 1.99
CA GLN A 162 27.86 2.81 2.51
C GLN A 162 27.44 1.65 1.60
N GLU A 163 26.63 1.90 0.57
CA GLU A 163 25.98 0.90 -0.28
C GLU A 163 25.19 -0.15 0.54
N ILE A 164 24.38 0.29 1.50
CA ILE A 164 23.62 -0.57 2.42
C ILE A 164 22.12 -0.42 2.20
N ILE A 165 21.39 -1.56 2.18
CA ILE A 165 19.95 -1.63 2.38
C ILE A 165 19.65 -2.04 3.81
N TYR A 166 18.78 -1.27 4.48
CA TYR A 166 18.27 -1.57 5.82
C TYR A 166 16.95 -2.34 5.70
N SER A 167 16.88 -3.54 6.29
CA SER A 167 15.67 -4.37 6.25
C SER A 167 15.29 -4.94 7.61
N ASN A 168 14.00 -4.94 7.92
CA ASN A 168 13.45 -5.70 9.03
C ASN A 168 13.26 -7.16 8.58
N ASP A 169 14.02 -8.07 9.21
CA ASP A 169 13.92 -9.51 8.99
C ASP A 169 13.03 -10.15 10.07
N PRO A 170 11.88 -10.72 9.71
CA PRO A 170 10.97 -11.30 10.69
C PRO A 170 11.49 -12.58 11.34
N TRP A 171 12.58 -13.20 10.87
CA TRP A 171 13.05 -14.49 11.40
C TRP A 171 13.54 -14.39 12.87
N ASP A 172 14.41 -13.43 13.18
CA ASP A 172 14.98 -13.12 14.52
C ASP A 172 15.18 -14.35 15.42
N ARG A 173 15.89 -15.35 14.90
CA ARG A 173 16.31 -16.56 15.63
C ARG A 173 17.56 -17.15 14.99
N ASN A 174 18.21 -18.06 15.72
CA ASN A 174 19.44 -18.74 15.29
C ASN A 174 20.57 -17.75 14.92
N GLY A 175 20.62 -16.61 15.62
CA GLY A 175 21.63 -15.57 15.41
C GLY A 175 21.31 -14.56 14.30
N GLN A 176 20.17 -14.67 13.61
CA GLN A 176 19.75 -13.63 12.66
C GLN A 176 19.32 -12.35 13.40
N PRO A 177 19.81 -11.17 12.99
CA PRO A 177 19.39 -9.91 13.57
C PRO A 177 18.00 -9.50 13.08
N ARG A 178 17.29 -8.70 13.89
CA ARG A 178 16.03 -8.05 13.51
C ARG A 178 16.21 -7.08 12.35
N LEU A 179 17.27 -6.28 12.42
CA LEU A 179 17.68 -5.37 11.37
C LEU A 179 18.80 -6.06 10.58
N PHE A 180 18.43 -6.61 9.42
CA PHE A 180 19.33 -7.33 8.52
C PHE A 180 19.84 -6.34 7.46
N ASN A 181 21.04 -5.80 7.70
CA ASN A 181 21.71 -4.88 6.79
C ASN A 181 22.42 -5.68 5.70
N MET A 182 22.13 -5.35 4.45
CA MET A 182 22.72 -5.99 3.29
C MET A 182 23.50 -4.96 2.48
N SER A 183 24.65 -5.34 1.92
CA SER A 183 25.24 -4.54 0.85
C SER A 183 24.31 -4.51 -0.37
N TYR A 184 24.41 -3.50 -1.23
CA TYR A 184 23.62 -3.45 -2.48
C TYR A 184 23.82 -4.69 -3.36
N THR A 185 25.04 -5.22 -3.38
CA THR A 185 25.37 -6.45 -4.12
C THR A 185 24.66 -7.65 -3.53
N GLU A 186 24.72 -7.83 -2.20
CA GLU A 186 24.05 -8.93 -1.51
C GLU A 186 22.53 -8.83 -1.63
N PHE A 187 21.96 -7.66 -1.40
CA PHE A 187 20.53 -7.40 -1.56
C PHE A 187 20.08 -7.75 -2.98
N THR A 188 20.77 -7.25 -4.00
CA THR A 188 20.45 -7.53 -5.41
C THR A 188 20.51 -9.03 -5.71
N GLN A 189 21.52 -9.73 -5.19
CA GLN A 189 21.66 -11.17 -5.37
C GLN A 189 20.49 -11.93 -4.74
N LEU A 190 20.12 -11.60 -3.50
CA LEU A 190 19.02 -12.26 -2.79
C LEU A 190 17.67 -11.92 -3.41
N TRP A 191 17.47 -10.66 -3.81
CA TRP A 191 16.23 -10.14 -4.38
C TRP A 191 16.00 -10.56 -5.83
N ASN A 192 17.05 -11.02 -6.52
CA ASN A 192 16.93 -11.75 -7.77
C ASN A 192 16.35 -13.16 -7.56
N TYR A 193 15.20 -13.23 -6.90
CA TYR A 193 14.46 -14.43 -6.58
C TYR A 193 13.14 -14.42 -7.32
N THR A 194 12.90 -15.45 -8.12
CA THR A 194 11.60 -15.68 -8.75
C THR A 194 10.81 -16.65 -7.90
N GLU A 195 9.64 -16.22 -7.45
CA GLU A 195 8.69 -17.09 -6.75
C GLU A 195 8.34 -18.30 -7.63
N PRO A 196 8.64 -19.54 -7.19
CA PRO A 196 8.41 -20.73 -8.00
C PRO A 196 6.95 -20.87 -8.42
N ASP A 197 6.73 -21.20 -9.71
CA ASP A 197 5.42 -21.43 -10.32
C ASP A 197 4.43 -20.24 -10.21
N SER A 198 4.91 -19.07 -9.78
CA SER A 198 4.11 -17.85 -9.74
C SER A 198 3.79 -17.35 -11.15
N PRO A 199 2.53 -17.00 -11.45
CA PRO A 199 2.18 -16.36 -12.72
C PRO A 199 2.95 -15.07 -13.02
N ARG A 200 3.54 -14.42 -12.01
CA ARG A 200 4.44 -13.26 -12.18
C ARG A 200 5.70 -13.60 -12.95
N GLY A 201 6.25 -14.81 -12.76
CA GLY A 201 7.37 -15.37 -13.51
C GLY A 201 8.67 -14.53 -13.55
N THR A 202 8.80 -13.50 -12.71
CA THR A 202 9.88 -12.51 -12.77
C THR A 202 10.41 -12.21 -11.36
N PRO A 203 11.71 -11.91 -11.23
CA PRO A 203 12.35 -11.60 -9.95
C PRO A 203 12.04 -10.18 -9.47
N PHE A 204 12.78 -9.72 -8.45
CA PHE A 204 12.70 -8.36 -7.90
C PHE A 204 11.28 -8.00 -7.47
N PHE A 205 10.61 -8.91 -6.75
CA PHE A 205 9.26 -8.64 -6.25
C PHE A 205 9.29 -7.63 -5.11
N GLY A 206 8.44 -6.61 -5.19
CA GLY A 206 8.17 -5.69 -4.10
C GLY A 206 6.69 -5.31 -4.06
N SER A 207 6.16 -5.12 -2.85
CA SER A 207 4.80 -4.67 -2.62
C SER A 207 4.78 -3.53 -1.61
N ILE A 208 3.88 -2.58 -1.88
CA ILE A 208 3.59 -1.45 -1.00
C ILE A 208 2.10 -1.45 -0.67
N MET A 209 1.76 -0.86 0.46
CA MET A 209 0.39 -0.58 0.88
C MET A 209 0.33 0.80 1.54
N PHE A 210 -0.78 1.50 1.34
CA PHE A 210 -0.94 2.88 1.74
C PHE A 210 -2.43 3.22 1.87
N PRO A 211 -2.81 4.18 2.74
CA PRO A 211 -4.19 4.66 2.81
C PRO A 211 -4.55 5.45 1.56
N LEU A 212 -5.86 5.63 1.33
CA LEU A 212 -6.32 6.57 0.31
C LEU A 212 -5.87 7.99 0.68
N THR A 213 -5.19 8.66 -0.24
CA THR A 213 -4.77 10.06 -0.07
C THR A 213 -5.99 10.97 -0.10
N MET A 214 -6.19 11.71 0.98
CA MET A 214 -7.31 12.63 1.16
C MET A 214 -6.81 13.96 1.70
N ASP A 215 -7.44 15.03 1.23
CA ASP A 215 -7.24 16.39 1.71
C ASP A 215 -8.58 17.02 2.07
N SER A 216 -8.58 17.94 3.04
CA SER A 216 -9.73 18.80 3.27
C SER A 216 -9.34 20.19 3.72
N SER A 217 -10.24 21.14 3.53
CA SER A 217 -10.09 22.53 3.96
C SER A 217 -11.43 23.12 4.36
N SER A 218 -11.39 24.05 5.32
CA SER A 218 -12.51 24.88 5.72
C SER A 218 -12.31 26.32 5.25
N GLN A 219 -13.40 26.98 4.89
CA GLN A 219 -13.43 28.42 4.59
C GLN A 219 -14.67 29.04 5.22
N GLN A 220 -14.47 29.92 6.19
CA GLN A 220 -15.54 30.74 6.77
C GLN A 220 -16.18 31.61 5.66
N LEU A 221 -17.51 31.54 5.54
CA LEU A 221 -18.32 32.38 4.67
C LEU A 221 -18.96 33.51 5.48
N SER A 222 -20.00 34.16 4.94
CA SER A 222 -20.76 35.18 5.66
C SER A 222 -21.59 34.59 6.81
N GLY A 223 -21.59 35.28 7.95
CA GLY A 223 -22.42 34.90 9.11
C GLY A 223 -21.93 33.62 9.78
N ASN A 224 -22.83 32.66 9.94
CA ASN A 224 -22.60 31.39 10.62
C ASN A 224 -22.24 30.23 9.68
N GLN A 225 -21.98 30.53 8.39
CA GLN A 225 -21.72 29.54 7.36
C GLN A 225 -20.22 29.26 7.18
N THR A 226 -19.89 27.99 6.96
CA THR A 226 -18.54 27.54 6.57
C THR A 226 -18.63 26.60 5.39
N LYS A 227 -17.80 26.82 4.37
CA LYS A 227 -17.61 25.87 3.27
C LYS A 227 -16.54 24.86 3.67
N ILE A 228 -16.87 23.58 3.59
CA ILE A 228 -15.92 22.48 3.71
C ILE A 228 -15.68 21.94 2.31
N THR A 229 -14.41 21.84 1.91
CA THR A 229 -13.99 21.21 0.66
C THR A 229 -13.15 20.00 1.00
N ALA A 230 -13.43 18.86 0.37
CA ALA A 230 -12.60 17.68 0.49
C ALA A 230 -12.25 17.13 -0.89
N SER A 231 -11.11 16.46 -0.99
CA SER A 231 -10.68 15.77 -2.20
C SER A 231 -9.98 14.47 -1.85
N PHE A 232 -10.00 13.55 -2.80
CA PHE A 232 -9.17 12.35 -2.74
C PHE A 232 -8.48 12.11 -4.09
N SER A 233 -7.38 11.38 -4.04
CA SER A 233 -6.63 10.91 -5.21
C SER A 233 -6.58 9.38 -5.20
N TYR A 234 -6.99 8.77 -6.32
CA TYR A 234 -6.88 7.34 -6.58
C TYR A 234 -5.63 7.06 -7.41
N ASP A 235 -4.48 7.32 -6.81
CA ASP A 235 -3.18 7.24 -7.46
C ASP A 235 -2.31 6.13 -6.90
N ASN A 236 -1.43 5.62 -7.76
CA ASN A 236 -0.42 4.66 -7.38
C ASN A 236 0.92 5.40 -7.17
N PRO A 237 1.47 5.43 -5.95
CA PRO A 237 2.75 6.09 -5.67
C PRO A 237 3.97 5.30 -6.17
N PHE A 238 3.78 4.12 -6.78
CA PHE A 238 4.87 3.34 -7.36
C PHE A 238 5.56 4.13 -8.50
N PRO A 239 6.85 4.47 -8.40
CA PRO A 239 7.51 5.43 -9.28
C PRO A 239 8.01 4.77 -10.57
N ILE A 240 7.17 3.95 -11.22
CA ILE A 240 7.47 3.36 -12.53
C ILE A 240 6.28 3.62 -13.46
N ASP A 241 6.55 4.30 -14.58
CA ASP A 241 5.55 4.55 -15.62
C ASP A 241 5.21 3.27 -16.39
N ASN A 242 3.93 3.09 -16.76
CA ASN A 242 3.44 2.00 -17.62
C ASN A 242 3.62 0.57 -17.09
N ILE A 243 3.48 0.35 -15.78
CA ILE A 243 3.63 -1.00 -15.21
C ILE A 243 2.34 -1.80 -15.12
N ASN A 244 2.50 -3.12 -15.05
CA ASN A 244 1.46 -4.08 -14.67
C ASN A 244 1.11 -4.05 -13.16
N ALA A 245 1.77 -3.23 -12.34
CA ALA A 245 1.30 -2.97 -10.97
C ALA A 245 0.38 -1.75 -10.98
N THR A 246 -0.84 -1.97 -11.46
CA THR A 246 -1.91 -0.98 -11.40
C THR A 246 -2.73 -1.17 -10.13
N LEU A 247 -3.37 -0.10 -9.68
CA LEU A 247 -4.46 -0.24 -8.73
C LEU A 247 -5.60 -1.10 -9.32
N PRO A 248 -6.39 -1.79 -8.48
CA PRO A 248 -7.58 -2.48 -8.93
C PRO A 248 -8.60 -1.46 -9.50
N THR A 249 -9.52 -1.91 -10.34
CA THR A 249 -10.57 -1.03 -10.87
C THR A 249 -11.50 -0.59 -9.75
N GLY A 250 -11.72 0.72 -9.60
CA GLY A 250 -12.72 1.29 -8.69
C GLY A 250 -14.06 1.49 -9.40
N PHE A 251 -15.13 0.85 -8.95
CA PHE A 251 -16.44 0.92 -9.60
C PHE A 251 -17.25 2.14 -9.18
N SER A 252 -17.20 2.43 -7.88
CA SER A 252 -17.92 3.51 -7.25
C SER A 252 -17.11 4.02 -6.08
N ALA A 253 -17.27 5.30 -5.78
CA ALA A 253 -16.84 5.85 -4.52
C ALA A 253 -17.97 6.61 -3.84
N LEU A 254 -17.93 6.64 -2.53
CA LEU A 254 -18.82 7.40 -1.68
C LEU A 254 -17.93 8.28 -0.80
N THR A 255 -18.12 9.60 -0.83
CA THR A 255 -17.47 10.51 0.10
C THR A 255 -18.52 11.11 1.02
N THR A 256 -18.35 10.89 2.32
CA THR A 256 -19.28 11.29 3.38
C THR A 256 -18.64 12.36 4.25
N LEU A 257 -19.29 13.51 4.37
CA LEU A 257 -19.00 14.51 5.40
C LEU A 257 -19.83 14.18 6.65
N ILE A 258 -19.16 13.97 7.78
CA ILE A 258 -19.76 13.83 9.10
C ILE A 258 -19.64 15.17 9.82
N LEU A 259 -20.79 15.75 10.17
CA LEU A 259 -20.86 17.11 10.71
C LEU A 259 -20.41 17.16 12.17
N PRO A 260 -19.83 18.30 12.60
CA PRO A 260 -19.65 18.59 14.01
C PRO A 260 -21.00 18.65 14.75
N ASN A 261 -20.98 18.30 16.04
CA ASN A 261 -22.15 18.45 16.90
C ASN A 261 -22.64 19.92 16.91
N GLY A 262 -23.92 20.11 16.58
CA GLY A 262 -24.54 21.44 16.52
C GLY A 262 -24.36 22.19 15.20
N ALA A 263 -23.70 21.59 14.20
CA ALA A 263 -23.73 22.08 12.82
C ALA A 263 -24.81 21.38 12.00
N ILE A 264 -25.35 22.07 11.00
CA ILE A 264 -26.31 21.55 10.03
C ILE A 264 -25.85 21.85 8.59
N LEU A 265 -26.35 21.12 7.61
CA LEU A 265 -26.14 21.46 6.20
C LEU A 265 -27.00 22.68 5.82
N SER A 266 -26.43 23.62 5.06
CA SER A 266 -27.10 24.83 4.59
C SER A 266 -28.15 24.55 3.50
N GLN A 267 -28.00 23.42 2.79
CA GLN A 267 -28.96 22.94 1.78
C GLN A 267 -29.33 21.50 2.11
N ASP A 268 -30.63 21.29 2.32
CA ASP A 268 -31.36 20.04 2.56
C ASP A 268 -31.37 19.44 3.98
N LEU A 269 -32.58 19.49 4.56
CA LEU A 269 -33.12 18.81 5.74
C LEU A 269 -32.57 19.26 7.11
N PRO A 270 -33.35 20.04 7.88
CA PRO A 270 -33.11 20.20 9.31
C PRO A 270 -32.98 18.80 9.94
N ASN A 271 -31.90 18.58 10.69
CA ASN A 271 -31.55 17.34 11.42
C ASN A 271 -30.68 16.28 10.72
N GLN A 272 -30.09 16.54 9.54
CA GLN A 272 -29.04 15.64 9.01
C GLN A 272 -27.68 15.93 9.67
N GLN A 273 -27.03 14.88 10.18
CA GLN A 273 -25.67 14.93 10.75
C GLN A 273 -24.58 14.52 9.76
N SER A 274 -24.94 14.17 8.52
CA SER A 274 -23.99 13.82 7.46
C SER A 274 -24.51 14.16 6.06
N SER A 275 -23.59 14.29 5.11
CA SER A 275 -23.87 14.46 3.67
C SER A 275 -22.96 13.53 2.88
N TYR A 276 -23.39 13.09 1.69
CA TYR A 276 -22.60 12.19 0.85
C TYR A 276 -22.62 12.60 -0.62
N VAL A 277 -21.54 12.30 -1.34
CA VAL A 277 -21.41 12.51 -2.79
C VAL A 277 -20.73 11.31 -3.44
N THR A 278 -21.16 10.96 -4.65
CA THR A 278 -20.57 9.88 -5.47
C THR A 278 -19.99 10.45 -6.76
N PRO A 279 -18.80 10.01 -7.22
CA PRO A 279 -18.35 10.30 -8.57
C PRO A 279 -19.33 9.78 -9.62
N THR A 280 -19.38 10.44 -10.77
CA THR A 280 -20.28 10.08 -11.88
C THR A 280 -19.68 9.06 -12.84
N SER A 281 -18.41 8.70 -12.67
CA SER A 281 -17.68 7.74 -13.51
C SER A 281 -16.93 6.72 -12.66
N GLN A 282 -16.57 5.60 -13.29
CA GLN A 282 -15.60 4.65 -12.73
C GLN A 282 -14.28 5.35 -12.42
N LEU A 283 -13.56 4.87 -11.41
CA LEU A 283 -12.27 5.39 -10.99
C LEU A 283 -11.16 4.54 -11.61
N THR A 284 -10.29 5.20 -12.36
CA THR A 284 -9.02 4.64 -12.85
C THR A 284 -7.86 5.26 -12.08
N GLN A 285 -6.70 4.59 -12.05
CA GLN A 285 -5.47 5.19 -11.55
C GLN A 285 -5.24 6.57 -12.21
N GLY A 286 -4.87 7.59 -11.44
CA GLY A 286 -4.79 8.98 -11.92
C GLY A 286 -6.02 9.83 -11.58
N SER A 287 -7.11 9.21 -11.09
CA SER A 287 -8.36 9.94 -10.85
C SER A 287 -8.27 10.78 -9.59
N SER A 288 -8.67 12.05 -9.68
CA SER A 288 -8.88 12.92 -8.53
C SER A 288 -10.30 13.48 -8.54
N ASN A 289 -10.92 13.56 -7.36
CA ASN A 289 -12.25 14.11 -7.18
C ASN A 289 -12.25 15.12 -6.04
N SER A 290 -13.07 16.16 -6.17
CA SER A 290 -13.26 17.18 -5.15
C SER A 290 -14.74 17.49 -4.94
N PHE A 291 -15.12 17.67 -3.68
CA PHE A 291 -16.48 17.87 -3.23
C PHE A 291 -16.53 19.06 -2.28
N SER A 292 -17.69 19.72 -2.20
CA SER A 292 -17.88 20.83 -1.28
C SER A 292 -19.26 20.80 -0.65
N TRP A 293 -19.30 21.14 0.63
CA TRP A 293 -20.51 21.30 1.42
C TRP A 293 -20.49 22.68 2.09
N ILE A 294 -21.67 23.24 2.34
CA ILE A 294 -21.82 24.43 3.17
C ILE A 294 -22.55 24.00 4.44
N ILE A 295 -21.93 24.26 5.58
CA ILE A 295 -22.49 23.99 6.90
C ILE A 295 -22.82 25.30 7.62
N GLU A 296 -23.77 25.24 8.53
CA GLU A 296 -24.21 26.33 9.40
C GLU A 296 -24.07 25.94 10.86
N CYS A 297 -23.54 26.83 11.68
CA CYS A 297 -23.44 26.67 13.13
C CYS A 297 -24.33 27.69 13.86
N GLU A 298 -24.56 27.54 15.16
CA GLU A 298 -25.39 28.51 15.91
C GLU A 298 -24.80 29.93 15.89
N ASN A 299 -23.48 30.04 16.03
CA ASN A 299 -22.74 31.31 15.97
C ASN A 299 -21.69 31.26 14.85
N THR A 300 -20.48 30.80 15.15
CA THR A 300 -19.43 30.52 14.17
C THR A 300 -19.01 29.07 14.30
N CYS A 301 -18.53 28.48 13.21
CA CYS A 301 -18.05 27.10 13.23
C CYS A 301 -16.61 26.96 13.72
N GLY A 302 -15.95 28.07 14.08
CA GLY A 302 -14.55 28.06 14.51
C GLY A 302 -14.33 27.20 15.75
N GLY A 303 -13.34 26.32 15.68
CA GLY A 303 -13.01 25.38 16.77
C GLY A 303 -13.86 24.10 16.77
N TYR A 304 -14.75 23.91 15.80
CA TYR A 304 -15.41 22.63 15.59
C TYR A 304 -14.49 21.66 14.84
N SER A 305 -14.70 20.36 15.02
CA SER A 305 -14.03 19.32 14.24
C SER A 305 -15.03 18.54 13.40
N TYR A 306 -14.67 18.24 12.16
CA TYR A 306 -15.47 17.44 11.24
C TYR A 306 -14.67 16.23 10.76
N GLN A 307 -15.36 15.24 10.20
CA GLN A 307 -14.73 14.10 9.56
C GLN A 307 -15.19 13.97 8.12
N VAL A 308 -14.28 13.57 7.24
CA VAL A 308 -14.59 13.19 5.86
C VAL A 308 -14.12 11.77 5.68
N GLU A 309 -15.02 10.89 5.28
CA GLU A 309 -14.73 9.50 4.95
C GLU A 309 -14.92 9.29 3.46
N THR A 310 -13.96 8.64 2.80
CA THR A 310 -14.11 8.19 1.42
C THR A 310 -13.96 6.68 1.36
N GLU A 311 -14.95 6.03 0.75
CA GLU A 311 -15.02 4.60 0.49
C GLU A 311 -15.00 4.35 -1.01
N ILE A 312 -14.22 3.39 -1.49
CA ILE A 312 -14.12 3.00 -2.89
C ILE A 312 -14.33 1.50 -3.01
N VAL A 313 -15.34 1.10 -3.78
CA VAL A 313 -15.58 -0.32 -4.09
C VAL A 313 -14.63 -0.74 -5.20
N ILE A 314 -13.78 -1.72 -4.91
CA ILE A 314 -12.82 -2.31 -5.84
C ILE A 314 -13.16 -3.77 -6.11
N SER A 315 -12.75 -4.29 -7.25
CA SER A 315 -12.64 -5.75 -7.46
C SER A 315 -11.30 -6.12 -8.06
N ASP A 316 -10.88 -7.34 -7.78
CA ASP A 316 -9.76 -7.96 -8.44
C ASP A 316 -9.90 -9.49 -8.33
N SER A 317 -8.86 -10.21 -8.71
CA SER A 317 -8.76 -11.66 -8.51
C SER A 317 -7.40 -12.06 -7.97
N VAL A 318 -7.38 -13.19 -7.28
CA VAL A 318 -6.17 -13.84 -6.83
C VAL A 318 -6.03 -15.15 -7.60
N PRO A 319 -4.85 -15.46 -8.17
CA PRO A 319 -4.66 -16.72 -8.88
C PRO A 319 -4.63 -17.90 -7.90
N LEU A 320 -4.63 -19.09 -8.47
CA LEU A 320 -4.30 -20.33 -7.75
C LEU A 320 -2.94 -20.15 -7.06
N THR A 321 -2.81 -20.50 -5.78
CA THR A 321 -1.45 -20.60 -5.21
C THR A 321 -0.74 -21.79 -5.82
N TYR A 322 0.55 -21.66 -6.04
CA TYR A 322 1.36 -22.68 -6.71
C TYR A 322 1.39 -24.00 -5.91
N PHE A 323 1.54 -25.11 -6.64
CA PHE A 323 1.44 -26.47 -6.12
C PHE A 323 2.69 -26.83 -5.30
N ARG A 324 2.76 -26.35 -4.05
CA ARG A 324 3.81 -26.72 -3.10
C ARG A 324 3.35 -27.88 -2.24
N ASN A 325 4.14 -28.96 -2.18
CA ASN A 325 3.82 -30.15 -1.39
C ASN A 325 2.44 -30.75 -1.68
N SER A 326 2.02 -30.72 -2.94
CA SER A 326 0.69 -31.16 -3.38
C SER A 326 -0.49 -30.40 -2.79
N TYR A 327 -0.26 -29.16 -2.36
CA TYR A 327 -1.26 -28.27 -1.81
C TYR A 327 -1.28 -26.94 -2.56
N SER A 328 -2.48 -26.43 -2.75
CA SER A 328 -2.74 -25.10 -3.31
C SER A 328 -4.08 -24.59 -2.82
N PHE A 329 -4.22 -23.27 -2.80
CA PHE A 329 -5.49 -22.58 -2.66
C PHE A 329 -6.04 -22.25 -4.03
N PRO A 330 -7.36 -22.42 -4.26
CA PRO A 330 -8.00 -22.10 -5.53
C PRO A 330 -7.84 -20.62 -5.88
N THR A 331 -7.93 -20.32 -7.18
CA THR A 331 -8.19 -18.95 -7.66
C THR A 331 -9.56 -18.50 -7.16
N TYR A 332 -9.66 -17.21 -6.84
CA TYR A 332 -10.93 -16.58 -6.52
C TYR A 332 -10.94 -15.11 -6.93
N SER A 333 -12.13 -14.58 -7.21
CA SER A 333 -12.37 -13.15 -7.38
C SER A 333 -12.93 -12.56 -6.10
N TYR A 334 -12.70 -11.27 -5.87
CA TYR A 334 -13.19 -10.59 -4.68
C TYR A 334 -13.66 -9.17 -5.00
N MET A 335 -14.49 -8.65 -4.10
CA MET A 335 -14.83 -7.23 -4.01
C MET A 335 -14.51 -6.76 -2.60
N ASP A 336 -13.91 -5.58 -2.48
CA ASP A 336 -13.61 -4.95 -1.21
C ASP A 336 -13.95 -3.47 -1.26
N ILE A 337 -14.00 -2.85 -0.08
CA ILE A 337 -14.08 -1.41 0.11
C ILE A 337 -12.74 -0.96 0.65
N VAL A 338 -12.04 -0.12 -0.10
CA VAL A 338 -10.83 0.58 0.35
C VAL A 338 -11.16 2.02 0.62
N GLY A 339 -10.49 2.65 1.56
CA GLY A 339 -10.85 4.01 1.95
C GLY A 339 -10.03 4.57 3.07
N ASN A 340 -10.38 5.78 3.46
CA ASN A 340 -9.76 6.48 4.57
C ASN A 340 -10.74 7.48 5.20
N THR A 341 -10.47 7.86 6.44
CA THR A 341 -11.25 8.83 7.21
C THR A 341 -10.31 9.92 7.70
N LEU A 342 -10.54 11.14 7.25
CA LEU A 342 -9.78 12.33 7.65
C LEU A 342 -10.57 13.12 8.70
N THR A 343 -9.93 13.44 9.82
CA THR A 343 -10.47 14.38 10.83
C THR A 343 -9.78 15.73 10.69
N ALA A 344 -10.55 16.81 10.61
CA ALA A 344 -10.02 18.17 10.47
C ALA A 344 -10.77 19.15 11.38
N SER A 345 -10.15 20.30 11.64
CA SER A 345 -10.73 21.38 12.45
C SER A 345 -11.08 22.57 11.56
N ILE A 346 -12.12 23.30 11.95
CA ILE A 346 -12.62 24.48 11.23
C ILE A 346 -11.90 25.74 11.68
#